data_AF-A0A1W9GN91-F1
#
_entry.id   AF-A0A1W9GN91-F1
#
_cell.length_a   1.000
_cell.length_b   1.000
_cell.length_c   1.000
_cell.angle_alpha   90.00
_cell.angle_beta   90.00
_cell.angle_gamma   90.00
#
_symmetry.space_group_name_H-M   'P 1'
#
loop_
_entity.id
_entity.type
_entity.pdbx_description
1 polymer ?
#
loop_
_entity_poly.entity_id
_entity_poly.type
_entity_poly.pdbx_seq_one_letter_code
_entity_poly.pdbx_strand_id
1 'polypeptide(L)'
;MNLGNRTIHVVLSLVVSTGLTYAAEPADVEKFVNARIEIGEMMTNYFKGGAGFGEGQRPSPEQMNEMRTDINAKLTALLAKHDLTLDEYRKRSPEVFADDAAIKHYLNEHPDVKQRYESLPLDRMGRGGSTGRGY
;
A
#
# COMPACT_ATOMS: atom_id res chain seq x y z
N MET A 1 49.04 6.43 34.02
CA MET A 1 49.25 5.53 32.87
C MET A 1 48.62 4.18 33.17
N ASN A 2 47.51 3.84 32.53
CA ASN A 2 47.43 2.65 31.69
C ASN A 2 46.07 2.57 30.99
N LEU A 3 46.17 2.66 29.67
CA LEU A 3 45.15 2.58 28.65
C LEU A 3 44.70 1.11 28.53
N GLY A 4 43.40 0.86 28.51
CA GLY A 4 42.87 -0.49 28.36
C GLY A 4 41.50 -0.48 27.69
N ASN A 5 41.49 -0.27 26.37
CA ASN A 5 40.32 -0.47 25.51
C ASN A 5 39.68 -1.84 25.74
N ARG A 6 38.35 -1.88 25.89
CA ARG A 6 37.55 -3.09 25.56
C ARG A 6 36.10 -2.70 25.26
N THR A 7 35.87 -2.39 23.99
CA THR A 7 34.58 -2.28 23.33
C THR A 7 33.83 -3.60 23.42
N ILE A 8 32.61 -3.60 23.95
CA ILE A 8 31.69 -4.76 23.88
C ILE A 8 30.47 -4.30 23.07
N HIS A 9 30.51 -4.53 21.76
CA HIS A 9 29.31 -4.48 20.93
C HIS A 9 28.60 -5.83 21.07
N VAL A 10 27.50 -5.86 21.82
CA VAL A 10 26.58 -7.00 21.84
C VAL A 10 25.70 -6.90 20.59
N VAL A 11 26.10 -7.61 19.54
CA VAL A 11 25.24 -7.85 18.37
C VAL A 11 24.30 -9.00 18.74
N LEU A 12 23.05 -8.68 19.07
CA LEU A 12 21.99 -9.65 19.28
C LEU A 12 21.18 -9.80 17.98
N SER A 13 21.73 -10.54 17.02
CA SER A 13 20.99 -10.96 15.82
C SER A 13 20.56 -12.42 15.99
N LEU A 14 19.43 -12.62 16.67
CA LEU A 14 18.76 -13.92 16.68
C LEU A 14 17.82 -13.98 15.47
N VAL A 15 18.33 -14.47 14.35
CA VAL A 15 17.51 -14.84 13.18
C VAL A 15 16.91 -16.22 13.45
N VAL A 16 15.61 -16.26 13.73
CA VAL A 16 14.81 -17.49 13.75
C VAL A 16 13.93 -17.48 12.50
N SER A 17 14.38 -18.12 11.43
CA SER A 17 13.53 -18.43 10.28
C SER A 17 12.78 -19.72 10.56
N THR A 18 11.62 -19.61 11.20
CA THR A 18 10.64 -20.72 11.25
C THR A 18 9.65 -20.52 10.11
N GLY A 19 9.36 -21.60 9.38
CA GLY A 19 8.40 -21.59 8.27
C GLY A 19 7.04 -21.08 8.74
N LEU A 20 6.68 -19.88 8.30
CA LEU A 20 5.45 -19.20 8.67
C LEU A 20 4.36 -19.56 7.67
N THR A 21 3.23 -20.05 8.18
CA THR A 21 1.94 -19.55 7.72
C THR A 21 2.04 -18.02 7.84
N TYR A 22 2.32 -17.32 6.74
CA TYR A 22 2.65 -15.89 6.73
C TYR A 22 1.45 -15.07 7.23
N ALA A 23 1.38 -14.87 8.55
CA ALA A 23 0.72 -13.70 9.10
C ALA A 23 1.46 -12.48 8.52
N ALA A 24 0.73 -11.48 8.05
CA ALA A 24 1.36 -10.29 7.51
C ALA A 24 2.21 -9.65 8.61
N GLU A 25 3.51 -9.47 8.37
CA GLU A 25 4.38 -8.83 9.37
C GLU A 25 3.85 -7.41 9.62
N PRO A 26 3.89 -6.90 10.87
CA PRO A 26 3.35 -5.58 11.18
C PRO A 26 4.00 -4.47 10.33
N ALA A 27 5.28 -4.62 9.98
CA ALA A 27 5.99 -3.73 9.06
C ALA A 27 5.43 -3.78 7.63
N ASP A 28 4.97 -4.95 7.17
CA ASP A 28 4.30 -5.07 5.88
C ASP A 28 2.89 -4.46 5.94
N VAL A 29 2.15 -4.65 7.03
CA VAL A 29 0.82 -4.04 7.17
C VAL A 29 0.91 -2.52 7.11
N GLU A 30 1.81 -1.92 7.88
CA GLU A 30 2.06 -0.47 7.85
C GLU A 30 2.36 0.02 6.43
N LYS A 31 3.36 -0.60 5.81
CA LYS A 31 3.88 -0.24 4.49
C LYS A 31 2.81 -0.37 3.39
N PHE A 32 2.06 -1.46 3.37
CA PHE A 32 1.02 -1.69 2.37
C PHE A 32 -0.22 -0.84 2.60
N VAL A 33 -0.63 -0.61 3.85
CA VAL A 33 -1.76 0.27 4.18
C VAL A 33 -1.45 1.71 3.78
N ASN A 34 -0.27 2.22 4.14
CA ASN A 34 0.15 3.58 3.78
C ASN A 34 0.29 3.73 2.25
N ALA A 35 0.90 2.73 1.57
CA ALA A 35 0.97 2.70 0.12
C ALA A 35 -0.43 2.71 -0.52
N ARG A 36 -1.38 1.92 -0.01
CA ARG A 36 -2.77 1.90 -0.53
C ARG A 36 -3.45 3.25 -0.36
N ILE A 37 -3.19 3.95 0.74
CA ILE A 37 -3.74 5.28 0.99
C ILE A 37 -3.19 6.29 -0.02
N GLU A 38 -1.87 6.36 -0.15
CA GLU A 38 -1.24 7.29 -1.08
C GLU A 38 -1.62 6.99 -2.54
N ILE A 39 -1.70 5.70 -2.91
CA ILE A 39 -2.19 5.29 -4.24
C ILE A 39 -3.61 5.79 -4.43
N GLY A 40 -4.44 5.64 -3.40
CA GLY A 40 -5.84 6.00 -3.50
C GLY A 40 -6.08 7.50 -3.57
N GLU A 41 -5.33 8.28 -2.82
CA GLU A 41 -5.34 9.73 -2.89
C GLU A 41 -4.79 10.23 -4.22
N MET A 42 -3.70 9.64 -4.70
CA MET A 42 -3.12 9.95 -6.00
C MET A 42 -4.12 9.69 -7.13
N MET A 43 -4.77 8.52 -7.14
CA MET A 43 -5.80 8.21 -8.13
C MET A 43 -7.01 9.13 -8.00
N THR A 44 -7.46 9.43 -6.78
CA THR A 44 -8.57 10.36 -6.54
C THR A 44 -8.26 11.76 -7.07
N ASN A 45 -7.05 12.27 -6.82
CA ASN A 45 -6.59 13.56 -7.32
C ASN A 45 -6.41 13.55 -8.85
N TYR A 46 -5.90 12.46 -9.41
CA TYR A 46 -5.74 12.27 -10.84
C TYR A 46 -7.08 12.39 -11.58
N PHE A 47 -8.13 11.72 -11.08
CA PHE A 47 -9.45 11.77 -11.68
C PHE A 47 -10.27 13.03 -11.32
N LYS A 48 -10.05 13.64 -10.15
CA LYS A 48 -10.65 14.94 -9.78
C LYS A 48 -10.07 16.11 -10.58
N GLY A 49 -8.79 16.06 -10.94
CA GLY A 49 -8.06 17.13 -11.62
C GLY A 49 -8.35 17.30 -13.11
N GLY A 50 -9.44 16.72 -13.63
CA GLY A 50 -9.84 16.90 -15.03
C GLY A 50 -9.47 15.76 -15.98
N ALA A 51 -8.92 14.64 -15.50
CA ALA A 51 -8.88 13.39 -16.27
C ALA A 51 -10.26 12.70 -16.37
N GLY A 52 -11.26 13.24 -15.65
CA GLY A 52 -12.66 12.99 -15.95
C GLY A 52 -13.00 13.63 -17.29
N PHE A 53 -12.86 12.86 -18.36
CA PHE A 53 -13.58 13.12 -19.60
C PHE A 53 -15.01 13.53 -19.22
N GLY A 54 -15.46 14.67 -19.73
CA GLY A 54 -16.76 15.24 -19.38
C GLY A 54 -17.88 14.20 -19.48
N GLU A 55 -18.92 14.35 -18.66
CA GLU A 55 -20.02 13.37 -18.51
C GLU A 55 -20.37 12.68 -19.84
N GLY A 56 -19.95 11.42 -19.98
CA GLY A 56 -20.29 10.54 -21.11
C GLY A 56 -19.21 10.31 -22.17
N GLN A 57 -18.07 11.00 -22.16
CA GLN A 57 -17.03 10.78 -23.18
C GLN A 57 -16.04 9.71 -22.71
N ARG A 58 -16.05 8.54 -23.35
CA ARG A 58 -15.05 7.51 -23.08
C ARG A 58 -13.71 7.94 -23.69
N PRO A 59 -12.58 7.89 -22.95
CA PRO A 59 -11.26 8.16 -23.53
C PRO A 59 -11.02 7.31 -24.76
N SER A 60 -10.38 7.88 -25.78
CA SER A 60 -9.87 7.13 -26.92
C SER A 60 -8.86 6.07 -26.45
N PRO A 61 -8.67 4.95 -27.18
CA PRO A 61 -7.71 3.91 -26.82
C PRO A 61 -6.28 4.43 -26.58
N GLU A 62 -5.84 5.41 -27.37
CA GLU A 62 -4.55 6.07 -27.22
C GLU A 62 -4.46 6.84 -25.90
N GLN A 63 -5.49 7.63 -25.57
CA GLN A 63 -5.58 8.37 -24.31
C GLN A 63 -5.64 7.42 -23.10
N MET A 64 -6.35 6.29 -23.21
CA MET A 64 -6.32 5.26 -22.17
C MET A 64 -4.91 4.69 -21.97
N ASN A 65 -4.14 4.52 -23.05
CA ASN A 65 -2.78 4.00 -22.97
C ASN A 65 -1.81 5.02 -22.35
N GLU A 66 -1.92 6.28 -22.71
CA GLU A 66 -1.16 7.38 -22.10
C GLU A 66 -1.48 7.51 -20.61
N MET A 67 -2.76 7.51 -20.23
CA MET A 67 -3.17 7.53 -18.83
C MET A 67 -2.64 6.33 -18.06
N ARG A 68 -2.71 5.12 -18.62
CA ARG A 68 -2.13 3.92 -17.98
C ARG A 68 -0.63 4.06 -17.76
N THR A 69 0.07 4.64 -18.73
CA THR A 69 1.52 4.85 -18.65
C THR A 69 1.87 5.86 -17.57
N ASP A 70 1.17 6.99 -17.52
CA ASP A 70 1.35 8.02 -16.52
C ASP A 70 0.97 7.53 -15.10
N ILE A 71 -0.14 6.80 -14.97
CA ILE A 71 -0.55 6.13 -13.73
C ILE A 71 0.54 5.15 -13.28
N ASN A 72 1.04 4.28 -14.17
CA ASN A 72 2.09 3.32 -13.82
C ASN A 72 3.39 3.99 -13.39
N ALA A 73 3.77 5.11 -14.04
CA ALA A 73 4.94 5.89 -13.66
C ALA A 73 4.77 6.51 -12.25
N LYS A 74 3.62 7.14 -11.98
CA LYS A 74 3.29 7.71 -10.67
C LYS A 74 3.20 6.64 -9.58
N LEU A 75 2.57 5.50 -9.88
CA LEU A 75 2.49 4.35 -8.98
C LEU A 75 3.87 3.80 -8.63
N THR A 76 4.73 3.60 -9.64
CA THR A 76 6.09 3.11 -9.42
C THR A 76 6.89 4.07 -8.54
N ALA A 77 6.81 5.37 -8.80
CA ALA A 77 7.51 6.39 -8.00
C ALA A 77 6.99 6.45 -6.55
N LEU A 78 5.69 6.26 -6.34
CA LEU A 78 5.07 6.24 -5.02
C LEU A 78 5.46 4.99 -4.23
N LEU A 79 5.35 3.81 -4.87
CA LEU A 79 5.73 2.54 -4.26
C LEU A 79 7.22 2.49 -3.90
N ALA A 80 8.08 3.11 -4.70
CA ALA A 80 9.51 3.22 -4.39
C ALA A 80 9.79 3.97 -3.08
N LYS A 81 8.95 4.92 -2.67
CA LYS A 81 9.09 5.59 -1.34
C LYS A 81 8.88 4.65 -0.17
N HIS A 82 8.13 3.58 -0.43
CA HIS A 82 7.83 2.54 0.54
C HIS A 82 8.76 1.34 0.36
N ASP A 83 9.83 1.41 -0.44
CA ASP A 83 10.66 0.26 -0.82
C ASP A 83 9.84 -0.90 -1.42
N LEU A 84 8.85 -0.57 -2.26
CA LEU A 84 8.05 -1.54 -3.02
C LEU A 84 8.23 -1.33 -4.51
N THR A 85 8.26 -2.44 -5.23
CA THR A 85 7.99 -2.43 -6.67
C THR A 85 6.49 -2.65 -6.94
N LEU A 86 6.04 -2.26 -8.13
CA LEU A 86 4.66 -2.50 -8.57
C LEU A 86 4.31 -3.99 -8.57
N ASP A 87 5.25 -4.85 -8.94
CA ASP A 87 5.06 -6.31 -8.97
C ASP A 87 4.91 -6.88 -7.56
N GLU A 88 5.80 -6.50 -6.64
CA GLU A 88 5.73 -6.92 -5.23
C GLU A 88 4.45 -6.45 -4.56
N TYR A 89 4.07 -5.18 -4.77
CA TYR A 89 2.82 -4.68 -4.22
C TYR A 89 1.62 -5.48 -4.74
N ARG A 90 1.57 -5.78 -6.04
CA ARG A 90 0.47 -6.57 -6.63
C ARG A 90 0.44 -8.01 -6.14
N LYS A 91 1.60 -8.63 -5.94
CA LYS A 91 1.72 -10.02 -5.48
C LYS A 91 1.39 -10.17 -3.99
N ARG A 92 1.90 -9.28 -3.15
CA ARG A 92 1.78 -9.36 -1.69
C ARG A 92 0.56 -8.64 -1.13
N SER A 93 0.02 -7.64 -1.82
CA SER A 93 -1.16 -6.91 -1.34
C SER A 93 -2.36 -7.82 -1.04
N PRO A 94 -2.72 -8.86 -1.84
CA PRO A 94 -3.83 -9.74 -1.49
C PRO A 94 -3.58 -10.53 -0.21
N GLU A 95 -2.33 -10.92 0.05
CA GLU A 95 -1.93 -11.65 1.26
C GLU A 95 -1.98 -10.74 2.49
N VAL A 96 -1.41 -9.53 2.39
CA VAL A 96 -1.42 -8.54 3.48
C VAL A 96 -2.83 -8.04 3.77
N PHE A 97 -3.64 -7.80 2.73
CA PHE A 97 -5.04 -7.38 2.88
C PHE A 97 -6.02 -8.50 3.21
N ALA A 98 -5.59 -9.77 3.21
CA ALA A 98 -6.38 -10.88 3.75
C ALA A 98 -6.34 -10.94 5.29
N ASP A 99 -5.30 -10.35 5.91
CA ASP A 99 -5.19 -10.26 7.36
C ASP A 99 -5.96 -9.03 7.90
N ASP A 100 -7.29 -9.12 7.88
CA ASP A 100 -8.18 -8.08 8.41
C ASP A 100 -7.90 -7.76 9.88
N ALA A 101 -7.41 -8.71 10.67
CA ALA A 101 -7.11 -8.51 12.08
C ALA A 101 -5.89 -7.60 12.26
N ALA A 102 -4.80 -7.88 11.54
CA ALA A 102 -3.59 -7.07 11.57
C ALA A 102 -3.85 -5.64 11.04
N ILE A 103 -4.65 -5.51 9.97
CA ILE A 103 -5.04 -4.19 9.45
C ILE A 103 -5.87 -3.42 10.47
N LYS A 104 -6.90 -4.05 11.05
CA LYS A 104 -7.73 -3.38 12.07
C LYS A 104 -6.90 -2.96 13.28
N HIS A 105 -5.95 -3.79 13.71
CA HIS A 105 -5.03 -3.45 14.79
C HIS A 105 -4.24 -2.18 14.44
N TYR A 106 -3.54 -2.18 13.31
CA TYR A 106 -2.76 -1.04 12.84
C TYR A 106 -3.61 0.23 12.68
N LEU A 107 -4.79 0.14 12.05
CA LEU A 107 -5.68 1.30 11.90
C LEU A 107 -6.21 1.83 13.24
N ASN A 108 -6.43 0.97 14.24
CA ASN A 108 -6.86 1.43 15.56
C ASN A 108 -5.72 2.10 16.34
N GLU A 109 -4.47 1.69 16.12
CA GLU A 109 -3.29 2.37 16.67
C GLU A 109 -2.98 3.70 15.98
N HIS A 110 -3.40 3.85 14.71
CA HIS A 110 -3.16 5.02 13.87
C HIS A 110 -4.47 5.67 13.39
N PRO A 111 -5.14 6.48 14.24
CA PRO A 111 -6.46 7.04 13.93
C PRO A 111 -6.45 8.00 12.72
N ASP A 112 -5.35 8.71 12.47
CA ASP A 112 -5.15 9.56 11.30
C ASP A 112 -5.08 8.73 9.99
N VAL A 113 -4.36 7.61 10.04
CA VAL A 113 -4.25 6.65 8.93
C VAL A 113 -5.61 6.00 8.66
N LYS A 114 -6.34 5.63 9.72
CA LYS A 114 -7.70 5.07 9.62
C LYS A 114 -8.67 6.00 8.92
N GLN A 115 -8.69 7.28 9.30
CA GLN A 115 -9.59 8.25 8.66
C GLN A 115 -9.31 8.36 7.17
N ARG A 116 -8.03 8.41 6.78
CA ARG A 116 -7.62 8.44 5.36
C ARG A 116 -8.00 7.16 4.65
N TYR A 117 -7.72 6.00 5.23
CA TYR A 117 -8.04 4.68 4.68
C TYR A 117 -9.55 4.51 4.42
N GLU A 118 -10.39 4.90 5.37
CA GLU A 118 -11.85 4.80 5.27
C GLU A 118 -12.44 5.83 4.30
N SER A 119 -11.78 6.98 4.10
CA SER A 119 -12.22 8.03 3.16
C SER A 119 -11.97 7.68 1.69
N LEU A 120 -11.14 6.67 1.41
CA LEU A 120 -10.81 6.29 0.04
C LEU A 120 -12.00 5.60 -0.62
N PRO A 121 -12.20 5.79 -1.93
CA PRO A 121 -13.17 5.02 -2.69
C PRO A 121 -12.64 3.60 -2.92
N LEU A 122 -12.54 2.80 -1.85
CA LEU A 122 -11.95 1.46 -1.83
C LEU A 122 -12.66 0.51 -2.81
N ASP A 123 -13.97 0.70 -3.04
CA ASP A 123 -14.77 -0.04 -4.02
C ASP A 123 -14.22 0.09 -5.45
N ARG A 124 -13.55 1.22 -5.79
CA ARG A 124 -12.93 1.44 -7.11
C ARG A 124 -11.50 0.90 -7.21
N MET A 125 -10.86 0.57 -6.08
CA MET A 125 -9.45 0.20 -6.00
C MET A 125 -9.21 -1.31 -5.85
N GLY A 126 -10.17 -2.12 -6.29
CA GLY A 126 -9.99 -3.57 -6.36
C GLY A 126 -9.80 -4.21 -4.98
N ARG A 127 -10.65 -3.88 -4.00
CA ARG A 127 -10.87 -4.81 -2.89
C ARG A 127 -11.50 -6.04 -3.52
N GLY A 128 -10.73 -7.12 -3.69
CA GLY A 128 -11.17 -8.39 -4.27
C GLY A 128 -12.19 -9.09 -3.36
N GLY A 129 -13.36 -8.48 -3.23
CA GLY A 129 -14.44 -8.91 -2.38
C GLY A 129 -15.71 -8.34 -2.94
N SER A 130 -16.38 -9.15 -3.77
CA SER A 130 -17.81 -9.07 -3.98
C SER A 130 -18.49 -8.93 -2.62
N THR A 131 -18.79 -7.70 -2.22
CA THR A 131 -19.88 -7.46 -1.30
C THR A 131 -21.00 -6.95 -2.17
N GLY A 132 -21.63 -7.89 -2.87
CA GLY A 132 -22.99 -7.72 -3.35
C GLY A 132 -23.84 -7.26 -2.18
N ARG A 133 -24.18 -5.98 -2.17
CA ARG A 133 -25.39 -5.47 -1.55
C ARG A 133 -26.21 -4.83 -2.65
N GLY A 134 -26.76 -5.70 -3.49
CA GLY A 134 -28.10 -5.47 -4.00
C GLY A 134 -29.06 -5.97 -2.92
N TYR A 135 -29.68 -5.05 -2.22
CA TYR A 135 -31.06 -5.12 -1.71
C TYR A 135 -31.54 -3.67 -1.58
#